data_AF-A0A0M4GTD5-F1
#
_entry.id   AF-A0A0M4GTD5-F1
#
_cell.length_a   1.000
_cell.length_b   1.000
_cell.length_c   1.000
_cell.angle_alpha   90.00
_cell.angle_beta   90.00
_cell.angle_gamma   90.00
#
_symmetry.space_group_name_H-M   'P 1'
#
loop_
_entity.id
_entity.type
_entity.pdbx_description
1 polymer ?
#
loop_
_entity_poly.entity_id
_entity_poly.type
_entity_poly.pdbx_seq_one_letter_code
_entity_poly.pdbx_strand_id
1 'polypeptide(L)'
;MRFEGEVYIPKNKKSEPEQFSYEPETINYFHWSEVLHSTLNSIKNKGGLGDLIINQPGSESDVLQIERTIGFELPESFKKVVIDYSRQCTFYWNTQENSACILDDPAIYATHGEPYRNMKIMNGGLFDLGLWNLDKLIDLNSIRIDHEYLDEENEELHFWSNSFIFSGDGMGNYFGIDRKYNIGEVIYLTTDKEFHNWRLGKSFESFMNNWIQVGCAGGFIRDYVALSSQQFSYINHKTTNSLKIKKWLDIG
;
A
#
# COMPACT_ATOMS: atom_id res chain seq x y z
N MET A 1 -1.14 7.61 67.14
CA MET A 1 -0.97 6.83 65.90
C MET A 1 -0.11 7.64 64.95
N ARG A 2 1.14 7.20 64.72
CA ARG A 2 2.02 7.75 63.67
C ARG A 2 1.91 6.79 62.48
N PHE A 3 1.54 7.30 61.32
CA PHE A 3 1.68 6.55 60.07
C PHE A 3 3.09 6.79 59.55
N GLU A 4 3.89 5.73 59.50
CA GLU A 4 5.18 5.72 58.81
C GLU A 4 4.91 5.77 57.30
N GLY A 5 5.53 6.73 56.62
CA GLY A 5 5.37 6.91 55.18
C GLY A 5 6.19 5.87 54.42
N GLU A 6 5.52 4.98 53.68
CA GLU A 6 6.20 4.14 52.71
C GLU A 6 6.65 4.97 51.51
N VAL A 7 7.95 4.86 51.18
CA VAL A 7 8.55 5.48 50.01
C VAL A 7 8.02 4.78 48.76
N TYR A 8 7.29 5.53 47.94
CA TYR A 8 6.87 5.06 46.62
C TYR A 8 8.09 4.85 45.72
N ILE A 9 8.36 3.59 45.38
CA ILE A 9 9.34 3.20 44.36
C ILE A 9 8.56 2.90 43.07
N PRO A 10 8.72 3.68 41.99
CA PRO A 10 8.03 3.43 40.74
C PRO A 10 8.46 2.07 40.17
N LYS A 11 7.50 1.16 40.00
CA LYS A 11 7.72 -0.09 39.27
C LYS A 11 7.82 0.23 37.78
N ASN A 12 8.97 -0.16 37.21
CA ASN A 12 9.25 -0.30 35.78
C ASN A 12 9.29 1.00 34.98
N LYS A 13 10.52 1.44 34.67
CA LYS A 13 10.80 2.16 33.41
C LYS A 13 10.21 1.32 32.28
N LYS A 14 9.13 1.80 31.65
CA LYS A 14 8.80 1.37 30.30
C LYS A 14 10.04 1.65 29.47
N SER A 15 10.66 0.60 28.93
CA SER A 15 11.67 0.74 27.89
C SER A 15 11.06 1.64 26.82
N GLU A 16 11.75 2.73 26.49
CA GLU A 16 11.42 3.54 25.32
C GLU A 16 11.28 2.58 24.12
N PRO A 17 10.23 2.71 23.29
CA PRO A 17 10.13 1.90 22.10
C PRO A 17 11.40 2.11 21.27
N GLU A 18 12.08 1.02 20.93
CA GLU A 18 13.25 1.07 20.05
C GLU A 18 12.89 1.89 18.82
N GLN A 19 13.55 3.06 18.68
CA GLN A 19 13.51 3.81 17.43
C GLN A 19 14.22 2.96 16.39
N PHE A 20 13.47 2.16 15.64
CA PHE A 20 13.95 1.55 14.42
C PHE A 20 14.32 2.68 13.45
N SER A 21 15.60 3.01 13.38
CA SER A 21 16.14 3.86 12.33
C SER A 21 15.89 3.17 11.00
N TYR A 22 14.95 3.71 10.21
CA TYR A 22 14.74 3.27 8.84
C TYR A 22 15.93 3.78 8.03
N GLU A 23 16.85 2.89 7.70
CA GLU A 23 17.81 3.16 6.64
C GLU A 23 17.07 3.03 5.31
N PRO A 24 17.06 4.07 4.45
CA PRO A 24 16.41 3.98 3.16
C PRO A 24 17.12 2.93 2.30
N GLU A 25 16.44 1.81 2.04
CA GLU A 25 16.90 0.83 1.06
C GLU A 25 17.05 1.53 -0.30
N THR A 26 18.18 1.33 -0.97
CA THR A 26 18.35 1.81 -2.35
C THR A 26 17.50 0.94 -3.25
N ILE A 27 16.44 1.50 -3.81
CA ILE A 27 15.50 0.77 -4.67
C ILE A 27 16.05 0.76 -6.10
N ASN A 28 16.21 -0.44 -6.66
CA ASN A 28 16.54 -0.63 -8.07
C ASN A 28 15.27 -0.95 -8.87
N TYR A 29 14.76 0.04 -9.60
CA TYR A 29 13.51 -0.11 -10.33
C TYR A 29 13.57 -1.12 -11.49
N PHE A 30 14.76 -1.46 -12.01
CA PHE A 30 14.88 -2.51 -13.03
C PHE A 30 14.34 -3.85 -12.50
N HIS A 31 14.58 -4.12 -11.22
CA HIS A 31 14.07 -5.32 -10.57
C HIS A 31 12.54 -5.33 -10.50
N TRP A 32 11.87 -4.17 -10.45
CA TRP A 32 10.41 -4.12 -10.49
C TRP A 32 9.87 -4.65 -11.81
N SER A 33 10.43 -4.25 -12.95
CA SER A 33 10.00 -4.76 -14.25
C SER A 33 10.18 -6.28 -14.36
N GLU A 34 11.33 -6.79 -13.89
CA GLU A 34 11.60 -8.24 -13.87
C GLU A 34 10.57 -9.02 -13.03
N VAL A 35 10.24 -8.52 -11.83
CA VAL A 35 9.29 -9.18 -10.93
C VAL A 35 7.86 -9.11 -11.50
N LEU A 36 7.45 -7.98 -12.08
CA LEU A 36 6.13 -7.83 -12.72
C LEU A 36 5.98 -8.80 -13.91
N HIS A 37 7.00 -8.89 -14.78
CA HIS A 37 7.01 -9.86 -15.88
C HIS A 37 7.00 -11.31 -15.39
N SER A 38 7.81 -11.63 -14.38
CA SER A 38 7.88 -12.98 -13.80
C SER A 38 6.54 -13.39 -13.17
N THR A 39 5.88 -12.44 -12.50
CA THR A 39 4.53 -12.63 -11.95
C THR A 39 3.54 -12.99 -13.06
N LEU A 40 3.47 -12.21 -14.14
CA LEU A 40 2.54 -12.52 -15.25
C LEU A 40 2.82 -13.86 -15.91
N ASN A 41 4.09 -14.22 -16.09
CA ASN A 41 4.46 -15.51 -16.66
C ASN A 41 3.98 -16.65 -15.77
N SER A 42 4.15 -16.53 -14.45
CA SER A 42 3.66 -17.49 -13.49
C SER A 42 2.15 -17.61 -13.48
N ILE A 43 1.43 -16.49 -13.53
CA ILE A 43 -0.03 -16.47 -13.61
C ILE A 43 -0.52 -17.14 -14.89
N LYS A 44 0.08 -16.83 -16.05
CA LYS A 44 -0.26 -17.46 -17.33
C LYS A 44 -0.03 -18.97 -17.29
N ASN A 45 1.07 -19.42 -16.69
CA ASN A 45 1.36 -20.86 -16.50
C ASN A 45 0.34 -21.56 -15.59
N LYS A 46 -0.32 -20.81 -14.70
CA LYS A 46 -1.41 -21.27 -13.84
C LYS A 46 -2.80 -21.10 -14.47
N GLY A 47 -2.88 -20.77 -15.76
CA GLY A 47 -4.15 -20.59 -16.48
C GLY A 47 -4.91 -19.32 -16.13
N GLY A 48 -4.24 -18.36 -15.47
CA GLY A 48 -4.79 -17.04 -15.19
C GLY A 48 -4.58 -16.04 -16.32
N LEU A 49 -5.04 -14.82 -16.08
CA LEU A 49 -4.96 -13.69 -17.00
C LEU A 49 -4.28 -12.51 -16.33
N GLY A 50 -3.67 -11.64 -17.11
CA GLY A 50 -3.08 -10.40 -16.61
C GLY A 50 -2.40 -9.62 -17.72
N ASP A 51 -2.14 -8.35 -17.43
CA ASP A 51 -1.51 -7.42 -18.36
C ASP A 51 -0.52 -6.51 -17.64
N LEU A 52 0.46 -6.01 -18.40
CA LEU A 52 1.49 -5.09 -17.92
C LEU A 52 1.80 -4.05 -18.98
N ILE A 53 1.67 -2.79 -18.60
CA ILE A 53 2.11 -1.63 -19.38
C ILE A 53 3.05 -0.83 -18.50
N ILE A 54 4.28 -0.62 -18.96
CA ILE A 54 5.25 0.28 -18.36
C ILE A 54 5.67 1.26 -19.46
N ASN A 55 5.28 2.52 -19.31
CA ASN A 55 5.70 3.56 -20.25
C ASN A 55 7.10 4.07 -19.93
N GLN A 56 7.66 4.88 -20.82
CA GLN A 56 8.87 5.65 -20.53
C GLN A 56 8.69 6.56 -19.30
N PRO A 57 9.78 6.94 -18.61
CA PRO A 57 9.73 7.92 -17.54
C PRO A 57 9.10 9.25 -17.98
N GLY A 58 8.47 9.93 -17.03
CA GLY A 58 7.92 11.26 -17.20
C GLY A 58 9.01 12.34 -17.15
N SER A 59 8.64 13.55 -17.55
CA SER A 59 9.51 14.72 -17.43
C SER A 59 9.15 15.56 -16.21
N GLU A 60 10.10 16.37 -15.73
CA GLU A 60 9.82 17.42 -14.73
C GLU A 60 8.73 18.37 -15.20
N SER A 61 8.65 18.68 -16.50
CA SER A 61 7.59 19.52 -17.06
C SER A 61 6.21 18.89 -16.97
N ASP A 62 6.09 17.57 -17.15
CA ASP A 62 4.81 16.87 -16.99
C ASP A 62 4.34 16.98 -15.52
N VAL A 63 5.26 16.76 -14.57
CA VAL A 63 4.99 16.89 -13.13
C VAL A 63 4.53 18.30 -12.78
N LEU A 64 5.27 19.33 -13.21
CA LEU A 64 4.92 20.72 -12.94
C LEU A 64 3.56 21.12 -13.53
N GLN A 65 3.18 20.56 -14.69
CA GLN A 65 1.87 20.81 -15.28
C GLN A 65 0.74 20.22 -14.43
N ILE A 66 0.92 18.99 -13.93
CA ILE A 66 -0.02 18.33 -13.02
C ILE A 66 -0.16 19.15 -11.74
N GLU A 67 0.95 19.51 -11.10
CA GLU A 67 0.98 20.26 -9.82
C GLU A 67 0.25 21.60 -9.91
N ARG A 68 0.47 22.35 -11.00
CA ARG A 68 -0.25 23.60 -11.27
C ARG A 68 -1.75 23.39 -11.41
N THR A 69 -2.18 22.25 -11.94
CA THR A 69 -3.59 21.95 -12.18
C THR A 69 -4.28 21.49 -10.90
N ILE A 70 -3.65 20.60 -10.12
CA ILE A 70 -4.23 20.09 -8.86
C ILE A 70 -4.06 21.05 -7.68
N GLY A 71 -3.19 22.07 -7.82
CA GLY A 71 -3.01 23.14 -6.84
C GLY A 71 -2.06 22.82 -5.68
N PHE A 72 -1.23 21.78 -5.81
CA PHE A 72 -0.22 21.42 -4.83
C PHE A 72 0.92 20.58 -5.42
N GLU A 73 2.06 20.53 -4.73
CA GLU A 73 3.21 19.73 -5.12
C GLU A 73 2.98 18.22 -4.92
N LEU A 74 3.37 17.42 -5.91
CA LEU A 74 3.31 15.97 -5.82
C LEU A 74 4.29 15.47 -4.75
N PRO A 75 3.94 14.43 -3.99
CA PRO A 75 4.85 13.85 -2.99
C PRO A 75 6.19 13.42 -3.61
N GLU A 76 7.29 13.73 -2.93
CA GLU A 76 8.65 13.55 -3.49
C GLU A 76 8.93 12.12 -3.94
N SER A 77 8.58 11.12 -3.12
CA SER A 77 8.76 9.71 -3.48
C SER A 77 7.94 9.27 -4.71
N PHE A 78 6.80 9.92 -4.96
CA PHE A 78 6.01 9.66 -6.17
C PHE A 78 6.67 10.30 -7.41
N LYS A 79 7.09 11.58 -7.32
CA LYS A 79 7.79 12.27 -8.40
C LYS A 79 9.02 11.50 -8.86
N LYS A 80 9.80 11.00 -7.91
CA LYS A 80 10.99 10.20 -8.19
C LYS A 80 10.67 8.96 -9.03
N VAL A 81 9.65 8.18 -8.67
CA VAL A 81 9.25 7.01 -9.47
C VAL A 81 8.76 7.42 -10.85
N VAL A 82 8.02 8.52 -10.97
CA VAL A 82 7.55 9.02 -12.27
C VAL A 82 8.72 9.40 -13.19
N ILE A 83 9.71 10.13 -12.67
CA ILE A 83 10.84 10.69 -13.42
C ILE A 83 11.93 9.65 -13.69
N ASP A 84 12.21 8.77 -12.73
CA ASP A 84 13.33 7.83 -12.81
C ASP A 84 12.93 6.46 -13.38
N TYR A 85 11.64 6.08 -13.29
CA TYR A 85 11.18 4.75 -13.71
C TYR A 85 10.10 4.80 -14.80
N SER A 86 8.93 5.38 -14.53
CA SER A 86 7.83 5.39 -15.50
C SER A 86 6.73 6.37 -15.14
N ARG A 87 6.23 7.11 -16.14
CA ARG A 87 5.01 7.94 -15.98
C ARG A 87 3.73 7.13 -15.75
N GLN A 88 3.71 5.88 -16.18
CA GLN A 88 2.55 5.00 -16.09
C GLN A 88 2.98 3.54 -15.90
N CYS A 89 2.44 2.92 -14.87
CA CYS A 89 2.52 1.47 -14.70
C CYS A 89 1.10 0.91 -14.51
N THR A 90 0.58 0.23 -15.52
CA THR A 90 -0.65 -0.55 -15.40
C THR A 90 -0.28 -2.00 -15.23
N PHE A 91 -0.75 -2.62 -14.16
CA PHE A 91 -0.46 -4.02 -13.88
C PHE A 91 -1.65 -4.63 -13.15
N TYR A 92 -2.10 -5.78 -13.63
CA TYR A 92 -3.05 -6.59 -12.91
C TYR A 92 -2.93 -8.05 -13.32
N TRP A 93 -3.45 -8.92 -12.48
CA TRP A 93 -3.67 -10.31 -12.81
C TRP A 93 -4.82 -10.91 -12.01
N ASN A 94 -5.37 -12.00 -12.53
CA ASN A 94 -6.34 -12.85 -11.84
C ASN A 94 -6.14 -14.32 -12.19
N THR A 95 -6.70 -15.19 -11.35
CA THR A 95 -6.68 -16.65 -11.49
C THR A 95 -8.06 -17.22 -11.21
N GLN A 96 -8.25 -18.49 -11.57
CA GLN A 96 -9.44 -19.24 -11.20
C GLN A 96 -9.37 -19.69 -9.73
N GLU A 97 -10.52 -19.92 -9.12
CA GLU A 97 -10.62 -20.27 -7.70
C GLU A 97 -9.85 -21.56 -7.32
N ASN A 98 -9.77 -22.53 -8.23
CA ASN A 98 -9.03 -23.78 -8.06
C ASN A 98 -7.50 -23.60 -8.15
N SER A 99 -7.02 -22.43 -8.55
CA SER A 99 -5.60 -22.08 -8.65
C SER A 99 -5.16 -21.06 -7.60
N ALA A 100 -6.07 -20.61 -6.73
CA ALA A 100 -5.81 -19.59 -5.73
C ALA A 100 -4.65 -19.95 -4.78
N CYS A 101 -3.88 -18.94 -4.39
CA CYS A 101 -2.94 -19.11 -3.26
C CYS A 101 -3.75 -19.09 -1.96
N ILE A 102 -3.64 -20.16 -1.18
CA ILE A 102 -4.33 -20.26 0.12
C ILE A 102 -3.41 -19.76 1.22
N LEU A 103 -3.81 -18.73 1.96
CA LEU A 103 -3.16 -18.25 3.16
C LEU A 103 -3.86 -18.84 4.39
N ASP A 104 -3.07 -19.44 5.29
CA ASP A 104 -3.53 -20.23 6.43
C ASP A 104 -2.74 -19.91 7.71
N ASP A 105 -1.93 -18.85 7.73
CA ASP A 105 -1.18 -18.46 8.91
C ASP A 105 -2.15 -17.98 10.01
N PRO A 106 -2.21 -18.64 11.18
CA PRO A 106 -3.10 -18.23 12.26
C PRO A 106 -2.70 -16.88 12.90
N ALA A 107 -1.45 -16.42 12.69
CA ALA A 107 -0.93 -15.19 13.25
C ALA A 107 -1.46 -13.92 12.56
N ILE A 108 -2.14 -14.06 11.42
CA ILE A 108 -2.60 -12.94 10.58
C ILE A 108 -3.57 -12.00 11.33
N TYR A 109 -4.24 -12.46 12.39
CA TYR A 109 -5.47 -11.80 12.87
C TYR A 109 -5.59 -11.58 14.37
N ALA A 110 -4.49 -11.67 15.13
CA ALA A 110 -4.55 -11.47 16.58
C ALA A 110 -5.02 -10.05 17.00
N THR A 111 -5.09 -9.09 16.07
CA THR A 111 -5.51 -7.70 16.32
C THR A 111 -6.98 -7.39 16.01
N HIS A 112 -7.71 -8.18 15.21
CA HIS A 112 -9.07 -7.84 14.71
C HIS A 112 -10.16 -8.90 14.96
N GLY A 113 -9.92 -9.87 15.84
CA GLY A 113 -10.99 -10.62 16.51
C GLY A 113 -11.32 -12.02 15.96
N GLU A 114 -11.06 -12.35 14.69
CA GLU A 114 -11.26 -13.72 14.17
C GLU A 114 -10.17 -14.12 13.15
N PRO A 115 -9.54 -15.30 13.29
CA PRO A 115 -8.57 -15.79 12.32
C PRO A 115 -9.25 -16.20 11.00
N TYR A 116 -8.98 -15.48 9.91
CA TYR A 116 -9.42 -15.89 8.57
C TYR A 116 -8.55 -17.06 8.11
N ARG A 117 -9.06 -18.26 8.33
CA ARG A 117 -8.45 -19.48 7.79
C ARG A 117 -8.81 -19.60 6.32
N ASN A 118 -7.85 -20.06 5.51
CA ASN A 118 -8.04 -20.35 4.10
C ASN A 118 -8.38 -19.13 3.24
N MET A 119 -7.76 -17.98 3.51
CA MET A 119 -7.93 -16.81 2.67
C MET A 119 -7.37 -17.10 1.26
N LYS A 120 -8.14 -16.79 0.23
CA LYS A 120 -7.80 -17.09 -1.17
C LYS A 120 -7.31 -15.83 -1.86
N ILE A 121 -6.02 -15.78 -2.17
CA ILE A 121 -5.48 -14.76 -3.06
C ILE A 121 -5.68 -15.24 -4.51
N MET A 122 -6.53 -14.53 -5.24
CA MET A 122 -6.90 -14.87 -6.62
C MET A 122 -6.56 -13.78 -7.63
N ASN A 123 -6.16 -12.60 -7.16
CA ASN A 123 -5.86 -11.44 -7.99
C ASN A 123 -4.71 -10.61 -7.40
N GLY A 124 -4.21 -9.69 -8.20
CA GLY A 124 -3.24 -8.70 -7.80
C GLY A 124 -3.15 -7.55 -8.79
N GLY A 125 -2.51 -6.47 -8.36
CA GLY A 125 -2.45 -5.20 -9.08
C GLY A 125 -3.79 -4.48 -9.13
N LEU A 126 -3.91 -3.49 -10.01
CA LEU A 126 -5.08 -2.62 -10.15
C LEU A 126 -5.47 -2.52 -11.62
N PHE A 127 -6.67 -3.01 -11.95
CA PHE A 127 -7.14 -3.16 -13.33
C PHE A 127 -7.44 -1.81 -13.99
N ASP A 128 -8.36 -1.02 -13.43
CA ASP A 128 -8.90 0.16 -14.11
C ASP A 128 -7.91 1.34 -14.16
N LEU A 129 -7.30 1.66 -13.01
CA LEU A 129 -6.47 2.85 -12.83
C LEU A 129 -4.97 2.56 -12.91
N GLY A 130 -4.58 1.28 -12.98
CA GLY A 130 -3.19 0.86 -12.92
C GLY A 130 -2.56 1.06 -11.53
N LEU A 131 -1.29 0.70 -11.37
CA LEU A 131 -0.56 0.97 -10.13
C LEU A 131 -0.35 2.48 -9.94
N TRP A 132 -0.08 3.19 -11.04
CA TRP A 132 -0.16 4.65 -11.15
C TRP A 132 -0.24 5.07 -12.62
N ASN A 133 -0.84 6.23 -12.87
CA ASN A 133 -0.85 6.84 -14.20
C ASN A 133 -0.91 8.36 -14.09
N LEU A 134 0.15 9.03 -14.57
CA LEU A 134 0.27 10.49 -14.53
C LEU A 134 -0.93 11.18 -15.21
N ASP A 135 -1.42 10.64 -16.32
CA ASP A 135 -2.50 11.22 -17.11
C ASP A 135 -3.87 11.12 -16.40
N LYS A 136 -3.96 10.36 -15.30
CA LYS A 136 -5.19 10.18 -14.51
C LYS A 136 -5.21 11.02 -13.24
N LEU A 137 -4.11 11.65 -12.85
CA LEU A 137 -4.01 12.29 -11.55
C LEU A 137 -4.95 13.48 -11.38
N ILE A 138 -5.22 14.24 -12.45
CA ILE A 138 -6.16 15.38 -12.40
C ILE A 138 -7.56 14.88 -12.00
N ASP A 139 -8.07 13.86 -12.71
CA ASP A 139 -9.39 13.27 -12.45
C ASP A 139 -9.44 12.59 -11.06
N LEU A 140 -8.38 11.87 -10.69
CA LEU A 140 -8.31 11.22 -9.37
C LEU A 140 -8.33 12.24 -8.22
N ASN A 141 -7.66 13.37 -8.39
CA ASN A 141 -7.58 14.40 -7.35
C ASN A 141 -8.74 15.39 -7.39
N SER A 142 -9.61 15.34 -8.40
CA SER A 142 -10.93 15.98 -8.33
C SER A 142 -11.92 15.14 -7.52
N ILE A 143 -11.89 13.81 -7.66
CA ILE A 143 -12.71 12.89 -6.83
C ILE A 143 -12.43 13.08 -5.34
N ARG A 144 -11.18 13.36 -4.98
CA ARG A 144 -10.78 13.75 -3.63
C ARG A 144 -11.64 14.87 -3.05
N ILE A 145 -11.94 15.89 -3.85
CA ILE A 145 -12.78 17.03 -3.45
C ILE A 145 -14.22 16.56 -3.25
N ASP A 146 -14.72 15.73 -4.16
CA ASP A 146 -16.08 15.19 -4.05
C ASP A 146 -16.27 14.34 -2.81
N HIS A 147 -15.24 13.65 -2.31
CA HIS A 147 -15.32 12.79 -1.12
C HIS A 147 -14.90 13.45 0.18
N GLU A 148 -14.58 14.75 0.19
CA GLU A 148 -14.16 15.47 1.40
C GLU A 148 -15.22 15.41 2.52
N TYR A 149 -16.50 15.31 2.16
CA TYR A 149 -17.61 15.21 3.11
C TYR A 149 -17.70 13.85 3.81
N LEU A 150 -17.01 12.82 3.30
CA LEU A 150 -16.97 11.47 3.87
C LEU A 150 -15.89 11.31 4.95
N ASP A 151 -15.04 12.32 5.10
CA ASP A 151 -14.14 12.42 6.25
C ASP A 151 -14.97 12.40 7.55
N GLU A 152 -14.38 11.91 8.65
CA GLU A 152 -15.09 11.81 9.93
C GLU A 152 -15.67 13.17 10.36
N GLU A 153 -16.76 13.19 11.13
CA GLU A 153 -17.29 14.42 11.74
C GLU A 153 -16.24 15.18 12.58
N ASN A 154 -15.15 14.51 12.93
CA ASN A 154 -13.98 15.12 13.53
C ASN A 154 -13.13 15.83 12.45
N GLU A 155 -13.24 17.16 12.42
CA GLU A 155 -12.46 18.07 11.56
C GLU A 155 -10.92 17.85 11.60
N GLU A 156 -10.43 17.14 12.62
CA GLU A 156 -9.03 16.81 12.77
C GLU A 156 -8.55 15.63 11.91
N LEU A 157 -9.42 14.81 11.29
CA LEU A 157 -9.04 13.57 10.57
C LEU A 157 -9.55 13.52 9.11
N HIS A 158 -9.33 14.60 8.37
CA HIS A 158 -9.76 14.70 6.96
C HIS A 158 -8.80 14.01 5.98
N PHE A 159 -8.72 12.68 5.98
CA PHE A 159 -7.75 11.97 5.14
C PHE A 159 -8.06 12.07 3.65
N TRP A 160 -9.33 12.06 3.22
CA TRP A 160 -9.67 12.31 1.82
C TRP A 160 -9.13 13.67 1.39
N SER A 161 -9.52 14.72 2.11
CA SER A 161 -9.14 16.10 1.79
C SER A 161 -7.62 16.32 1.78
N ASN A 162 -6.90 15.62 2.67
CA ASN A 162 -5.46 15.80 2.87
C ASN A 162 -4.58 14.75 2.17
N SER A 163 -5.12 13.97 1.23
CA SER A 163 -4.34 12.99 0.48
C SER A 163 -4.05 13.44 -0.96
N PHE A 164 -2.97 12.92 -1.53
CA PHE A 164 -2.78 12.87 -2.98
C PHE A 164 -3.22 11.48 -3.48
N ILE A 165 -4.27 11.41 -4.30
CA ILE A 165 -4.78 10.13 -4.82
C ILE A 165 -4.01 9.76 -6.09
N PHE A 166 -3.42 8.56 -6.11
CA PHE A 166 -2.63 8.08 -7.26
C PHE A 166 -3.24 6.86 -7.96
N SER A 167 -4.17 6.14 -7.33
CA SER A 167 -4.91 5.04 -7.95
C SER A 167 -6.17 4.67 -7.14
N GLY A 168 -6.91 3.66 -7.61
CA GLY A 168 -8.09 3.08 -6.96
C GLY A 168 -8.37 1.65 -7.42
N ASP A 169 -9.21 0.96 -6.66
CA ASP A 169 -9.50 -0.48 -6.83
C ASP A 169 -10.66 -0.78 -7.80
N GLY A 170 -11.29 0.26 -8.35
CA GLY A 170 -12.48 0.15 -9.22
C GLY A 170 -13.80 -0.06 -8.47
N MET A 171 -13.76 -0.17 -7.13
CA MET A 171 -14.90 -0.40 -6.25
C MET A 171 -15.19 0.79 -5.33
N GLY A 172 -14.70 1.98 -5.69
CA GLY A 172 -14.87 3.21 -4.92
C GLY A 172 -13.90 3.37 -3.76
N ASN A 173 -12.84 2.55 -3.69
CA ASN A 173 -11.74 2.75 -2.75
C ASN A 173 -10.49 3.21 -3.50
N TYR A 174 -9.65 3.97 -2.79
CA TYR A 174 -8.52 4.67 -3.40
C TYR A 174 -7.23 4.47 -2.61
N PHE A 175 -6.13 4.62 -3.31
CA PHE A 175 -4.80 4.65 -2.74
C PHE A 175 -4.30 6.09 -2.76
N GLY A 176 -4.00 6.61 -1.57
CA GLY A 176 -3.55 7.97 -1.36
C GLY A 176 -2.16 8.03 -0.77
N ILE A 177 -1.50 9.17 -0.93
CA ILE A 177 -0.35 9.57 -0.11
C ILE A 177 -0.82 10.66 0.83
N ASP A 178 -0.72 10.42 2.15
CA ASP A 178 -1.12 11.40 3.16
C ASP A 178 -0.16 12.61 3.12
N ARG A 179 -0.71 13.82 3.14
CA ARG A 179 0.04 15.07 3.06
C ARG A 179 0.03 15.88 4.36
N LYS A 180 -0.66 15.42 5.40
CA LYS A 180 -0.84 16.18 6.64
C LYS A 180 -0.51 15.41 7.91
N TYR A 181 -0.98 14.16 8.06
CA TYR A 181 -0.91 13.47 9.34
C TYR A 181 0.23 12.46 9.40
N ASN A 182 0.36 11.64 8.37
CA ASN A 182 1.42 10.68 8.13
C ASN A 182 2.14 11.06 6.84
N ILE A 183 2.72 12.27 6.82
CA ILE A 183 3.23 12.91 5.61
C ILE A 183 4.12 11.96 4.79
N GLY A 184 3.72 11.74 3.54
CA GLY A 184 4.46 10.93 2.57
C GLY A 184 4.09 9.45 2.56
N GLU A 185 3.30 8.97 3.52
CA GLU A 185 2.92 7.57 3.60
C GLU A 185 1.77 7.21 2.68
N VAL A 186 1.81 5.98 2.15
CA VAL A 186 0.71 5.43 1.36
C VAL A 186 -0.37 4.91 2.30
N ILE A 187 -1.60 5.36 2.08
CA ILE A 187 -2.77 5.00 2.86
C ILE A 187 -3.91 4.51 1.97
N TYR A 188 -4.77 3.66 2.52
CA TYR A 188 -5.99 3.19 1.89
C TYR A 188 -7.17 4.09 2.28
N LEU A 189 -7.90 4.59 1.28
CA LEU A 189 -9.04 5.47 1.45
C LEU A 189 -10.31 4.71 1.06
N THR A 190 -11.19 4.48 2.04
CA THR A 190 -12.44 3.73 1.88
C THR A 190 -13.54 4.32 2.76
N THR A 191 -14.80 4.00 2.45
CA THR A 191 -15.94 4.32 3.33
C THR A 191 -16.07 3.36 4.53
N ASP A 192 -15.35 2.24 4.51
CA ASP A 192 -15.29 1.33 5.66
C ASP A 192 -14.39 1.92 6.75
N LYS A 193 -15.01 2.39 7.84
CA LYS A 193 -14.33 3.06 8.95
C LYS A 193 -13.26 2.18 9.62
N GLU A 194 -13.36 0.85 9.54
CA GLU A 194 -12.33 -0.04 10.11
C GLU A 194 -10.99 0.10 9.37
N PHE A 195 -11.06 0.37 8.06
CA PHE A 195 -9.94 0.31 7.14
C PHE A 195 -9.56 1.66 6.54
N HIS A 196 -10.33 2.70 6.84
CA HIS A 196 -10.04 4.06 6.40
C HIS A 196 -8.70 4.51 6.99
N ASN A 197 -7.84 5.09 6.15
CA ASN A 197 -6.47 5.47 6.50
C ASN A 197 -5.57 4.28 6.91
N TRP A 198 -5.86 3.06 6.44
CA TRP A 198 -4.95 1.94 6.66
C TRP A 198 -3.61 2.22 5.96
N ARG A 199 -2.50 2.26 6.72
CA ARG A 199 -1.19 2.64 6.16
C ARG A 199 -0.55 1.43 5.49
N LEU A 200 -0.28 1.54 4.19
CA LEU A 200 0.23 0.47 3.34
C LEU A 200 1.75 0.55 3.11
N GLY A 201 2.36 1.72 3.22
CA GLY A 201 3.83 1.88 3.18
C GLY A 201 4.31 3.24 3.64
N LYS A 202 5.58 3.31 4.08
CA LYS A 202 6.22 4.54 4.60
C LYS A 202 6.44 5.64 3.55
N SER A 203 6.43 5.25 2.28
CA SER A 203 6.52 6.13 1.12
C SER A 203 5.95 5.43 -0.09
N PHE A 204 5.70 6.16 -1.17
CA PHE A 204 5.27 5.55 -2.44
C PHE A 204 6.27 4.49 -2.92
N GLU A 205 7.56 4.83 -2.90
CA GLU A 205 8.65 3.94 -3.25
C GLU A 205 8.68 2.68 -2.37
N SER A 206 8.57 2.85 -1.04
CA SER A 206 8.60 1.72 -0.10
C SER A 206 7.38 0.80 -0.28
N PHE A 207 6.20 1.38 -0.47
CA PHE A 207 4.97 0.64 -0.75
C PHE A 207 5.10 -0.17 -2.04
N MET A 208 5.44 0.48 -3.16
CA MET A 208 5.59 -0.19 -4.46
C MET A 208 6.68 -1.25 -4.41
N ASN A 209 7.82 -0.99 -3.77
CA ASN A 209 8.89 -1.97 -3.65
C ASN A 209 8.45 -3.24 -2.89
N ASN A 210 7.72 -3.08 -1.78
CA ASN A 210 7.23 -4.21 -1.01
C ASN A 210 6.11 -4.95 -1.74
N TRP A 211 5.17 -4.23 -2.34
CA TRP A 211 4.01 -4.83 -2.98
C TRP A 211 4.37 -5.52 -4.30
N ILE A 212 5.23 -4.92 -5.12
CA ILE A 212 5.72 -5.55 -6.35
C ILE A 212 6.49 -6.84 -6.04
N GLN A 213 7.30 -6.87 -4.98
CA GLN A 213 8.03 -8.08 -4.57
C GLN A 213 7.13 -9.25 -4.16
N VAL A 214 5.85 -9.01 -3.88
CA VAL A 214 4.85 -10.07 -3.65
C VAL A 214 3.90 -10.22 -4.84
N GLY A 215 4.33 -9.80 -6.02
CA GLY A 215 3.58 -9.87 -7.27
C GLY A 215 2.35 -8.96 -7.29
N CYS A 216 2.38 -7.87 -6.55
CA CYS A 216 1.23 -6.99 -6.27
C CYS A 216 -0.01 -7.76 -5.81
N ALA A 217 0.16 -8.86 -5.07
CA ALA A 217 -0.96 -9.71 -4.66
C ALA A 217 -1.99 -8.98 -3.79
N GLY A 218 -3.24 -9.41 -3.93
CA GLY A 218 -4.40 -8.86 -3.23
C GLY A 218 -5.18 -7.87 -4.10
N GLY A 219 -6.49 -7.86 -3.91
CA GLY A 219 -7.40 -6.92 -4.57
C GLY A 219 -8.29 -6.15 -3.61
N PHE A 220 -8.27 -6.54 -2.32
CA PHE A 220 -9.08 -5.92 -1.28
C PHE A 220 -8.23 -5.63 -0.05
N ILE A 221 -8.68 -4.71 0.81
CA ILE A 221 -7.92 -4.31 1.99
C ILE A 221 -7.56 -5.48 2.92
N ARG A 222 -8.43 -6.48 3.07
CA ARG A 222 -8.14 -7.66 3.90
C ARG A 222 -6.96 -8.47 3.35
N ASP A 223 -6.74 -8.47 2.04
CA ASP A 223 -5.56 -9.07 1.44
C ASP A 223 -4.31 -8.30 1.83
N TYR A 224 -4.32 -6.97 1.71
CA TYR A 224 -3.17 -6.13 2.07
C TYR A 224 -2.82 -6.23 3.55
N VAL A 225 -3.82 -6.25 4.44
CA VAL A 225 -3.65 -6.49 5.88
C VAL A 225 -2.94 -7.82 6.13
N ALA A 226 -3.29 -8.86 5.37
CA ALA A 226 -2.64 -10.17 5.52
C ALA A 226 -1.19 -10.20 5.03
N LEU A 227 -0.77 -9.24 4.21
CA LEU A 227 0.62 -9.08 3.76
C LEU A 227 1.44 -8.18 4.68
N SER A 228 0.79 -7.49 5.61
CA SER A 228 1.42 -6.66 6.63
C SER A 228 1.95 -7.50 7.80
N SER A 229 2.83 -6.92 8.61
CA SER A 229 3.33 -7.59 9.82
C SER A 229 2.49 -7.22 11.05
N GLN A 230 2.57 -8.01 12.12
CA GLN A 230 1.87 -7.68 13.38
C GLN A 230 2.36 -6.37 14.02
N GLN A 231 3.58 -5.95 13.69
CA GLN A 231 4.22 -4.77 14.28
C GLN A 231 3.97 -3.49 13.47
N PHE A 232 3.70 -3.62 12.17
CA PHE A 232 3.55 -2.49 11.25
C PHE A 232 2.39 -2.74 10.28
N SER A 233 1.52 -1.75 10.09
CA SER A 233 0.38 -1.87 9.17
C SER A 233 0.79 -1.96 7.70
N TYR A 234 2.06 -1.69 7.36
CA TYR A 234 2.58 -1.68 6.00
C TYR A 234 2.74 -3.08 5.40
N ILE A 235 2.51 -3.19 4.09
CA ILE A 235 2.83 -4.39 3.33
C ILE A 235 4.33 -4.70 3.49
N ASN A 236 4.63 -5.95 3.79
CA ASN A 236 6.00 -6.41 3.99
C ASN A 236 6.23 -7.71 3.22
N HIS A 237 7.13 -7.65 2.23
CA HIS A 237 7.44 -8.79 1.36
C HIS A 237 8.17 -9.96 2.04
N LYS A 238 8.50 -9.84 3.33
CA LYS A 238 9.24 -10.83 4.12
C LYS A 238 8.36 -11.54 5.16
N THR A 239 7.06 -11.26 5.24
CA THR A 239 6.14 -11.99 6.13
C THR A 239 5.93 -13.43 5.65
N THR A 240 5.45 -14.31 6.53
CA THR A 240 5.12 -15.70 6.19
C THR A 240 4.18 -15.78 4.97
N ASN A 241 3.14 -14.94 4.94
CA ASN A 241 2.20 -14.89 3.83
C ASN A 241 2.83 -14.38 2.54
N SER A 242 3.59 -13.29 2.62
CA SER A 242 4.31 -12.75 1.47
C SER A 242 5.24 -13.80 0.87
N LEU A 243 6.00 -14.52 1.70
CA LEU A 243 6.86 -15.61 1.24
C LEU A 243 6.08 -16.78 0.63
N LYS A 244 4.89 -17.10 1.18
CA LYS A 244 4.00 -18.13 0.62
C LYS A 244 3.48 -17.74 -0.76
N ILE A 245 3.10 -16.48 -0.95
CA ILE A 245 2.67 -15.94 -2.24
C ILE A 245 3.83 -15.93 -3.23
N LYS A 246 5.01 -15.44 -2.84
CA LYS A 246 6.20 -15.43 -3.69
C LYS A 246 6.56 -16.82 -4.18
N LYS A 247 6.54 -17.81 -3.28
CA LYS A 247 6.72 -19.22 -3.63
C LYS A 247 5.65 -19.73 -4.58
N TRP A 248 4.38 -19.40 -4.34
CA TRP A 248 3.29 -19.80 -5.23
C TRP A 248 3.41 -19.13 -6.61
N LEU A 249 3.81 -17.87 -6.67
CA LEU A 249 4.08 -17.13 -7.90
C LEU A 249 5.43 -17.49 -8.55
N ASP A 250 6.25 -18.33 -7.95
CA ASP A 250 7.59 -18.65 -8.46
C ASP A 250 8.46 -17.38 -8.70
N ILE A 251 8.31 -16.35 -7.86
CA ILE A 251 9.06 -15.09 -7.91
C ILE A 251 9.88 -14.91 -6.62
N GLY A 252 11.19 -15.16 -6.69
CA GLY A 252 12.18 -14.80 -5.65
C GLY A 252 11.99 -15.44 -4.27
#